data_AF-A0A8T9EIW6-F1
#
_entry.id   AF-A0A8T9EIW6-F1
#
_cell.length_a   1.000
_cell.length_b   1.000
_cell.length_c   1.000
_cell.angle_alpha   90.00
_cell.angle_beta   90.00
_cell.angle_gamma   90.00
#
_symmetry.space_group_name_H-M   'P 1'
#
loop_
_entity.id
_entity.type
_entity.pdbx_description
1 polymer ?
#
loop_
_entity_poly.entity_id
_entity_poly.type
_entity_poly.pdbx_seq_one_letter_code
_entity_poly.pdbx_strand_id
1 'polypeptide(L)'
;MKKKKALASLPYLASIIFLPWWISLSFQKSLEPWIIHWWNTRQSENFLNDIQEKNVLEKFLELEELFLVDEMLKEYPETHIKKLRIGIHKETIQLVKTHNEYHLHIILHLATNIICFTILSGYFILGNEELVILNSWIQEFFYNLSDTIKAFSILLVTDLWIGFHSTHGWELMIGSIYNDFGLAHNEQIISGLVSTFPVILDTIVKYWIFRFLNRVSPSLVVIYHSMNE
;
A
#
# COMPACT_ATOMS: atom_id res chain seq x y z
N MET A 1 -39.51 11.93 8.37
CA MET A 1 -38.87 11.01 7.39
C MET A 1 -37.34 11.17 7.28
N LYS A 2 -36.76 12.39 7.30
CA LYS A 2 -35.30 12.61 7.16
C LYS A 2 -34.42 11.88 8.21
N LYS A 3 -34.77 11.93 9.50
CA LYS A 3 -34.00 11.25 10.58
C LYS A 3 -33.92 9.72 10.42
N LYS A 4 -34.96 9.06 9.88
CA LYS A 4 -34.95 7.60 9.64
C LYS A 4 -34.03 7.21 8.47
N LYS A 5 -33.82 8.10 7.48
CA LYS A 5 -32.91 7.87 6.35
C LYS A 5 -31.44 8.05 6.73
N ALA A 6 -31.11 9.01 7.61
CA ALA A 6 -29.74 9.19 8.12
C ALA A 6 -29.26 8.00 8.98
N LEU A 7 -30.18 7.34 9.68
CA LEU A 7 -29.87 6.13 10.45
C LEU A 7 -29.66 4.91 9.54
N ALA A 8 -30.26 4.92 8.35
CA ALA A 8 -30.07 3.88 7.32
C ALA A 8 -28.75 4.04 6.54
N SER A 9 -28.11 5.21 6.52
CA SER A 9 -26.78 5.40 5.91
C SER A 9 -25.60 5.00 6.82
N LEU A 10 -25.83 4.83 8.13
CA LEU A 10 -24.82 4.32 9.06
C LEU A 10 -24.37 2.88 8.76
N PRO A 11 -25.27 1.90 8.49
CA PRO A 11 -24.84 0.56 8.11
C PRO A 11 -24.10 0.55 6.76
N TYR A 12 -24.42 1.46 5.84
CA TYR A 12 -23.67 1.62 4.58
C TYR A 12 -22.23 2.08 4.83
N LEU A 13 -22.03 3.09 5.69
CA LEU A 13 -20.69 3.52 6.12
C LEU A 13 -19.91 2.40 6.79
N ALA A 14 -20.57 1.67 7.71
CA ALA A 14 -19.94 0.52 8.36
C ALA A 14 -19.56 -0.55 7.32
N SER A 15 -20.43 -0.81 6.34
CA SER A 15 -20.14 -1.75 5.26
C SER A 15 -18.91 -1.33 4.46
N ILE A 16 -18.77 -0.06 4.08
CA ILE A 16 -17.57 0.44 3.36
C ILE A 16 -16.27 0.16 4.13
N ILE A 17 -16.28 0.25 5.47
CA ILE A 17 -15.10 0.04 6.31
C ILE A 17 -14.79 -1.46 6.46
N PHE A 18 -15.81 -2.29 6.68
CA PHE A 18 -15.61 -3.72 6.99
C PHE A 18 -15.54 -4.63 5.75
N LEU A 19 -16.15 -4.22 4.64
CA LEU A 19 -16.24 -5.00 3.40
C LEU A 19 -14.86 -5.28 2.76
N PRO A 20 -13.90 -4.32 2.70
CA PRO A 20 -12.54 -4.61 2.21
C PRO A 20 -11.86 -5.72 3.01
N TRP A 21 -12.00 -5.68 4.33
CA TRP A 21 -11.39 -6.66 5.21
C TRP A 21 -11.98 -8.05 5.02
N TRP A 22 -13.31 -8.13 4.87
CA TRP A 22 -14.02 -9.39 4.64
C TRP A 22 -13.68 -10.01 3.28
N ILE A 23 -13.56 -9.17 2.25
CA ILE A 23 -13.12 -9.58 0.91
C ILE A 23 -11.69 -10.08 0.97
N SER A 24 -10.77 -9.33 1.56
CA SER A 24 -9.37 -9.73 1.65
C SER A 24 -9.23 -11.11 2.32
N LEU A 25 -9.89 -11.32 3.47
CA LEU A 25 -9.86 -12.59 4.19
C LEU A 25 -10.44 -13.77 3.37
N SER A 26 -11.54 -13.53 2.65
CA SER A 26 -12.23 -14.59 1.90
C SER A 26 -11.51 -14.94 0.60
N PHE A 27 -11.06 -13.93 -0.15
CA PHE A 27 -10.42 -14.11 -1.45
C PHE A 27 -8.98 -14.58 -1.32
N GLN A 28 -8.23 -14.14 -0.30
CA GLN A 28 -6.86 -14.64 -0.08
C GLN A 28 -6.86 -16.17 0.08
N LYS A 29 -7.75 -16.72 0.91
CA LYS A 29 -7.86 -18.16 1.13
C LYS A 29 -8.39 -18.95 -0.08
N SER A 30 -9.25 -18.33 -0.90
CA SER A 30 -9.85 -18.99 -2.07
C SER A 30 -8.94 -18.96 -3.30
N LEU A 31 -8.21 -17.87 -3.51
CA LEU A 31 -7.34 -17.66 -4.68
C LEU A 31 -6.00 -18.37 -4.53
N GLU A 32 -5.51 -18.57 -3.32
CA GLU A 32 -4.23 -19.24 -3.03
C GLU A 32 -4.04 -20.57 -3.80
N PRO A 33 -4.95 -21.56 -3.72
CA PRO A 33 -4.78 -22.83 -4.45
C PRO A 33 -4.82 -22.66 -5.98
N TRP A 34 -5.61 -21.70 -6.48
CA TRP A 34 -5.70 -21.43 -7.92
C TRP A 34 -4.43 -20.78 -8.47
N ILE A 35 -3.89 -19.80 -7.75
CA ILE A 35 -2.65 -19.11 -8.14
C ILE A 35 -1.47 -20.07 -8.05
N ILE A 36 -1.40 -20.92 -7.00
CA ILE A 36 -0.35 -21.95 -6.89
C ILE A 36 -0.45 -22.94 -8.06
N HIS A 37 -1.64 -23.42 -8.40
CA HIS A 37 -1.82 -24.34 -9.53
C HIS A 37 -1.43 -23.69 -10.86
N TRP A 38 -1.87 -22.45 -11.10
CA TRP A 38 -1.52 -21.69 -12.29
C TRP A 38 -0.02 -21.43 -12.40
N TRP A 39 0.61 -21.04 -11.29
CA TRP A 39 2.04 -20.81 -11.21
C TRP A 39 2.83 -22.07 -11.51
N ASN A 40 2.52 -23.19 -10.85
CA ASN A 40 3.20 -24.47 -11.08
C ASN A 40 3.03 -24.98 -12.52
N THR A 41 1.90 -24.67 -13.17
CA THR A 41 1.66 -25.06 -14.57
C THR A 41 2.43 -24.16 -15.56
N ARG A 42 2.73 -22.91 -15.18
CA ARG A 42 3.36 -21.90 -16.05
C ARG A 42 4.85 -21.71 -15.79
N GLN A 43 5.38 -22.24 -14.68
CA GLN A 43 6.79 -22.16 -14.26
C GLN A 43 7.71 -23.07 -15.09
N SER A 44 7.50 -23.16 -16.40
CA SER A 44 8.30 -24.05 -17.25
C SER A 44 9.48 -23.39 -17.96
N GLU A 45 9.70 -22.06 -17.95
CA GLU A 45 10.98 -21.55 -18.53
C GLU A 45 11.42 -20.10 -18.24
N ASN A 46 10.56 -19.07 -18.10
CA ASN A 46 11.05 -17.66 -18.20
C ASN A 46 10.38 -16.68 -17.22
N PHE A 47 10.70 -16.69 -15.93
CA PHE A 47 10.06 -15.75 -14.98
C PHE A 47 10.96 -15.19 -13.87
N LEU A 48 12.27 -15.13 -14.08
CA LEU A 48 13.10 -14.21 -13.29
C LEU A 48 13.29 -12.96 -14.14
N ASN A 49 12.91 -11.81 -13.60
CA ASN A 49 13.35 -10.52 -14.15
C ASN A 49 14.88 -10.44 -13.99
N ASP A 50 15.62 -9.88 -14.94
CA ASP A 50 17.10 -9.86 -14.93
C ASP A 50 17.69 -9.32 -13.60
N ILE A 51 16.97 -8.40 -12.96
CA ILE A 51 17.30 -7.80 -11.65
C ILE A 51 17.18 -8.83 -10.51
N GLN A 52 16.17 -9.70 -10.56
CA GLN A 52 15.92 -10.72 -9.54
C GLN A 52 16.89 -11.89 -9.68
N GLU A 53 17.22 -12.29 -10.91
CA GLU A 53 18.26 -13.28 -11.18
C GLU A 53 19.59 -12.82 -10.59
N LYS A 54 19.97 -11.56 -10.85
CA LYS A 54 21.20 -10.98 -10.30
C LYS A 54 21.25 -11.00 -8.77
N ASN A 55 20.15 -10.65 -8.08
CA ASN A 55 20.08 -10.70 -6.62
C ASN A 55 20.18 -12.12 -6.05
N VAL A 56 19.57 -13.10 -6.72
CA VAL A 56 19.68 -14.52 -6.32
C VAL A 56 21.10 -15.04 -6.56
N LEU A 57 21.73 -14.63 -7.66
CA LEU A 57 23.09 -15.00 -8.04
C LEU A 57 24.12 -14.35 -7.11
N GLU A 58 23.91 -13.09 -6.70
CA GLU A 58 24.74 -12.41 -5.70
C GLU A 58 24.67 -13.09 -4.33
N LYS A 59 23.46 -13.43 -3.85
CA LYS A 59 23.30 -14.23 -2.63
C LYS A 59 23.93 -15.62 -2.73
N PHE A 60 23.90 -16.21 -3.92
CA PHE A 60 24.56 -17.50 -4.17
C PHE A 60 26.08 -17.36 -4.09
N LEU A 61 26.65 -16.32 -4.70
CA LEU A 61 28.09 -16.01 -4.63
C LEU A 61 28.53 -15.69 -3.20
N GLU A 62 27.74 -14.93 -2.45
CA GLU A 62 28.03 -14.60 -1.04
C GLU A 62 28.04 -15.86 -0.16
N LEU A 63 27.10 -16.79 -0.38
CA LEU A 63 27.12 -18.10 0.27
C LEU A 63 28.36 -18.90 -0.14
N GLU A 64 28.67 -18.98 -1.44
CA GLU A 64 29.86 -19.69 -1.94
C GLU A 64 31.16 -19.13 -1.34
N GLU A 65 31.30 -17.81 -1.24
CA GLU A 65 32.43 -17.14 -0.61
C GLU A 65 32.54 -17.44 0.90
N LEU A 66 31.44 -17.36 1.64
CA LEU A 66 31.41 -17.72 3.06
C LEU A 66 31.84 -19.18 3.29
N PHE A 67 31.43 -20.08 2.40
CA PHE A 67 31.80 -21.49 2.46
C PHE A 67 33.27 -21.74 2.08
N LEU A 68 33.81 -21.05 1.07
CA LEU A 68 35.23 -21.13 0.70
C LEU A 68 36.14 -20.67 1.85
N VAL A 69 35.71 -19.65 2.60
CA VAL A 69 36.43 -19.19 3.80
C VAL A 69 36.40 -20.25 4.92
N ASP A 70 35.26 -20.91 5.17
CA ASP A 70 35.18 -22.00 6.17
C ASP A 70 36.02 -23.23 5.76
N GLU A 71 36.12 -23.52 4.45
CA GLU A 71 36.98 -24.56 3.89
C GLU A 71 38.47 -24.24 4.12
N MET A 72 38.92 -23.01 3.86
CA MET A 72 40.32 -22.62 4.11
C MET A 72 40.68 -22.63 5.60
N LEU A 73 39.70 -22.45 6.50
CA LEU A 73 39.91 -22.49 7.94
C LEU A 73 39.96 -23.92 8.52
N LYS A 74 39.42 -24.91 7.82
CA LYS A 74 39.31 -26.29 8.31
C LYS A 74 39.77 -27.27 7.23
N GLU A 75 40.95 -27.88 7.42
CA GLU A 75 41.46 -28.99 6.60
C GLU A 75 40.51 -30.20 6.66
N TYR A 76 39.49 -30.23 5.81
CA TYR A 76 38.55 -31.35 5.70
C TYR A 76 38.93 -32.31 4.56
N PRO A 77 38.69 -33.63 4.70
CA PRO A 77 38.93 -34.60 3.63
C PRO A 77 37.90 -34.48 2.50
N GLU A 78 38.27 -34.87 1.28
CA GLU A 78 37.48 -34.76 0.03
C GLU A 78 36.04 -35.31 0.10
N THR A 79 35.79 -36.30 0.96
CA THR A 79 34.44 -36.86 1.21
C THR A 79 33.51 -35.87 1.90
N HIS A 80 34.04 -34.97 2.72
CA HIS A 80 33.28 -33.89 3.37
C HIS A 80 32.87 -32.82 2.35
N ILE A 81 33.72 -32.54 1.35
CA ILE A 81 33.47 -31.57 0.26
C ILE A 81 32.25 -31.97 -0.58
N LYS A 82 32.09 -33.26 -0.92
CA LYS A 82 30.89 -33.73 -1.66
C LYS A 82 29.61 -33.59 -0.85
N LYS A 83 29.67 -33.88 0.46
CA LYS A 83 28.53 -33.74 1.37
C LYS A 83 28.17 -32.26 1.59
N LEU A 84 29.18 -31.39 1.63
CA LEU A 84 29.04 -29.94 1.71
C LEU A 84 28.36 -29.38 0.45
N ARG A 85 28.81 -29.78 -0.75
CA ARG A 85 28.22 -29.38 -2.04
C ARG A 85 26.74 -29.77 -2.13
N ILE A 86 26.37 -30.95 -1.62
CA ILE A 86 24.96 -31.39 -1.54
C ILE A 86 24.19 -30.52 -0.53
N GLY A 87 24.82 -30.11 0.59
CA GLY A 87 24.26 -29.18 1.56
C GLY A 87 23.98 -27.80 0.96
N ILE A 88 24.96 -27.22 0.26
CA ILE A 88 24.83 -25.94 -0.46
C ILE A 88 23.70 -26.04 -1.48
N HIS A 89 23.70 -27.08 -2.32
CA HIS A 89 22.64 -27.27 -3.31
C HIS A 89 21.25 -27.37 -2.68
N LYS A 90 21.14 -28.04 -1.52
CA LYS A 90 19.88 -28.13 -0.77
C LYS A 90 19.45 -26.77 -0.21
N GLU A 91 20.39 -25.99 0.33
CA GLU A 91 20.11 -24.63 0.82
C GLU A 91 19.74 -23.68 -0.31
N THR A 92 20.39 -23.77 -1.47
CA THR A 92 20.04 -23.00 -2.67
C THR A 92 18.63 -23.35 -3.15
N ILE A 93 18.28 -24.64 -3.22
CA ILE A 93 16.91 -25.07 -3.55
C ILE A 93 15.89 -24.51 -2.54
N GLN A 94 16.24 -24.53 -1.24
CA GLN A 94 15.39 -23.99 -0.20
C GLN A 94 15.21 -22.47 -0.34
N LEU A 95 16.26 -21.71 -0.63
CA LEU A 95 16.21 -20.27 -0.87
C LEU A 95 15.35 -19.93 -2.08
N VAL A 96 15.53 -20.65 -3.19
CA VAL A 96 14.70 -20.47 -4.40
C VAL A 96 13.23 -20.78 -4.11
N LYS A 97 12.97 -21.83 -3.31
CA LYS A 97 11.61 -22.18 -2.91
C LYS A 97 10.97 -21.08 -2.05
N THR A 98 11.66 -20.61 -1.03
CA THR A 98 11.17 -19.52 -0.16
C THR A 98 10.97 -18.22 -0.94
N HIS A 99 11.84 -17.91 -1.91
CA HIS A 99 11.69 -16.73 -2.76
C HIS A 99 10.45 -16.84 -3.67
N ASN A 100 10.21 -18.01 -4.27
CA ASN A 100 9.02 -18.26 -5.07
C ASN A 100 7.73 -18.17 -4.24
N GLU A 101 7.72 -18.72 -3.02
CA GLU A 101 6.59 -18.61 -2.10
C GLU A 101 6.30 -17.14 -1.73
N TYR A 102 7.36 -16.34 -1.51
CA TYR A 102 7.21 -14.90 -1.26
C TYR A 102 6.62 -14.15 -2.46
N HIS A 103 7.09 -14.43 -3.68
CA HIS A 103 6.51 -13.84 -4.90
C HIS A 103 5.06 -14.23 -5.12
N LEU A 104 4.74 -15.50 -4.90
CA LEU A 104 3.36 -16.00 -4.96
C LEU A 104 2.47 -15.24 -3.97
N HIS A 105 2.96 -14.99 -2.76
CA HIS A 105 2.24 -14.23 -1.76
C HIS A 105 2.01 -12.76 -2.19
N ILE A 106 3.01 -12.10 -2.78
CA ILE A 106 2.85 -10.74 -3.34
C ILE A 106 1.80 -10.73 -4.45
N ILE A 107 1.88 -11.67 -5.40
CA ILE A 107 0.93 -11.76 -6.52
C ILE A 107 -0.49 -12.00 -6.01
N LEU A 108 -0.66 -12.89 -5.03
CA LEU A 108 -1.94 -13.17 -4.38
C LEU A 108 -2.50 -11.92 -3.70
N HIS A 109 -1.67 -11.21 -2.95
CA HIS A 109 -2.08 -9.99 -2.25
C HIS A 109 -2.49 -8.89 -3.24
N LEU A 110 -1.70 -8.69 -4.30
CA LEU A 110 -2.00 -7.73 -5.36
C LEU A 110 -3.30 -8.07 -6.11
N ALA A 111 -3.49 -9.34 -6.48
CA ALA A 111 -4.73 -9.80 -7.12
C ALA A 111 -5.96 -9.60 -6.21
N THR A 112 -5.82 -9.92 -4.93
CA THR A 112 -6.87 -9.72 -3.92
C THR A 112 -7.22 -8.25 -3.77
N ASN A 113 -6.22 -7.35 -3.77
CA ASN A 113 -6.43 -5.91 -3.69
C ASN A 113 -7.14 -5.35 -4.94
N ILE A 114 -6.82 -5.83 -6.14
CA ILE A 114 -7.50 -5.44 -7.38
C ILE A 114 -8.97 -5.89 -7.37
N ILE A 115 -9.24 -7.12 -6.94
CA ILE A 115 -10.60 -7.65 -6.81
C ILE A 115 -11.39 -6.83 -5.78
N CYS A 116 -10.77 -6.56 -4.62
CA CYS A 116 -11.36 -5.72 -3.58
C CYS A 116 -11.71 -4.33 -4.11
N PHE A 117 -10.78 -3.66 -4.80
CA PHE A 117 -11.02 -2.36 -5.41
C PHE A 117 -12.18 -2.39 -6.41
N THR A 118 -12.26 -3.44 -7.22
CA THR A 118 -13.33 -3.61 -8.22
C THR A 118 -14.70 -3.80 -7.54
N ILE A 119 -14.77 -4.65 -6.53
CA ILE A 119 -16.01 -4.89 -5.77
C ILE A 119 -16.44 -3.61 -5.03
N LEU A 120 -15.50 -2.92 -4.38
CA LEU A 120 -15.78 -1.68 -3.66
C LEU A 120 -16.25 -0.58 -4.62
N SER A 121 -15.63 -0.46 -5.79
CA SER A 121 -16.05 0.47 -6.84
C SER A 121 -17.47 0.14 -7.34
N GLY A 122 -17.76 -1.14 -7.60
CA GLY A 122 -19.11 -1.58 -7.95
C GLY A 122 -20.14 -1.29 -6.86
N TYR A 123 -19.77 -1.53 -5.60
CA TYR A 123 -20.61 -1.21 -4.44
C TYR A 123 -20.91 0.29 -4.34
N PHE A 124 -19.90 1.14 -4.56
CA PHE A 124 -20.06 2.59 -4.56
C PHE A 124 -20.97 3.09 -5.69
N ILE A 125 -20.86 2.50 -6.88
CA ILE A 125 -21.70 2.86 -8.03
C ILE A 125 -23.16 2.44 -7.78
N LEU A 126 -23.39 1.26 -7.22
CA LEU A 126 -24.74 0.76 -6.90
C LEU A 126 -25.37 1.51 -5.71
N GLY A 127 -24.57 1.88 -4.70
CA GLY A 127 -24.98 2.61 -3.50
C GLY A 127 -25.18 4.12 -3.69
N ASN A 128 -25.38 4.59 -4.92
CA ASN A 128 -25.46 6.03 -5.23
C ASN A 128 -26.57 6.76 -4.45
N GLU A 129 -27.72 6.13 -4.19
CA GLU A 129 -28.79 6.74 -3.39
C GLU A 129 -28.36 7.00 -1.94
N GLU A 130 -27.66 6.05 -1.33
CA GLU A 130 -27.17 6.15 0.05
C GLU A 130 -26.03 7.18 0.13
N LEU A 131 -25.20 7.28 -0.90
CA LEU A 131 -24.18 8.33 -1.03
C LEU A 131 -24.77 9.72 -1.16
N VAL A 132 -25.87 9.90 -1.91
CA VAL A 132 -26.57 11.19 -1.99
C VAL A 132 -27.15 11.58 -0.63
N ILE A 133 -27.73 10.63 0.10
CA ILE A 133 -28.21 10.86 1.47
C ILE A 133 -27.04 11.25 2.38
N LEU A 134 -25.92 10.53 2.31
CA LEU A 134 -24.73 10.82 3.08
C LEU A 134 -24.18 12.23 2.78
N ASN A 135 -24.06 12.58 1.50
CA ASN A 135 -23.59 13.89 1.06
C ASN A 135 -24.52 15.00 1.58
N SER A 136 -25.83 14.80 1.52
CA SER A 136 -26.80 15.77 2.06
C SER A 136 -26.67 15.93 3.58
N TRP A 137 -26.39 14.85 4.31
CA TRP A 137 -26.19 14.87 5.75
C TRP A 137 -24.88 15.57 6.15
N ILE A 138 -23.78 15.29 5.42
CA ILE A 138 -22.49 15.96 5.61
C ILE A 138 -22.62 17.46 5.31
N GLN A 139 -23.31 17.82 4.23
CA GLN A 139 -23.59 19.21 3.89
C GLN A 139 -24.43 19.88 4.98
N GLU A 140 -25.52 19.27 5.43
CA GLU A 140 -26.35 19.81 6.51
C GLU A 140 -25.54 19.99 7.80
N PHE A 141 -24.70 19.02 8.17
CA PHE A 141 -23.78 19.14 9.29
C PHE A 141 -22.81 20.32 9.11
N PHE A 142 -22.16 20.41 7.95
CA PHE A 142 -21.15 21.44 7.68
C PHE A 142 -21.76 22.85 7.60
N TYR A 143 -22.92 23.01 6.97
CA TYR A 143 -23.61 24.30 6.86
C TYR A 143 -24.17 24.80 8.20
N ASN A 144 -24.52 23.88 9.12
CA ASN A 144 -24.98 24.23 10.47
C ASN A 144 -23.85 24.72 11.39
N LEU A 145 -22.58 24.52 11.03
CA LEU A 145 -21.45 25.05 11.79
C LEU A 145 -21.32 26.57 11.60
N SER A 146 -20.68 27.25 12.54
CA SER A 146 -20.27 28.64 12.33
C SER A 146 -19.09 28.71 11.37
N ASP A 147 -18.92 29.84 10.69
CA ASP A 147 -17.83 30.02 9.72
C ASP A 147 -16.45 29.85 10.39
N THR A 148 -16.27 30.28 11.64
CA THR A 148 -15.04 30.03 12.41
C THR A 148 -14.78 28.54 12.65
N ILE A 149 -15.81 27.77 13.03
CA ILE A 149 -15.64 26.32 13.25
C ILE A 149 -15.36 25.61 11.93
N LYS A 150 -16.01 26.02 10.82
CA LYS A 150 -15.73 25.47 9.49
C LYS A 150 -14.28 25.68 9.10
N ALA A 151 -13.77 26.91 9.24
CA ALA A 151 -12.38 27.25 8.93
C ALA A 151 -11.40 26.44 9.80
N PHE A 152 -11.68 26.36 11.10
CA PHE A 152 -10.88 25.56 12.04
C PHE A 152 -10.89 24.07 11.71
N SER A 153 -12.05 23.48 11.44
CA SER A 153 -12.17 22.05 11.10
C SER A 153 -11.44 21.71 9.80
N ILE A 154 -11.51 22.59 8.79
CA ILE A 154 -10.75 22.42 7.56
C ILE A 154 -9.26 22.45 7.87
N LEU A 155 -8.77 23.46 8.59
CA LEU A 155 -7.36 23.62 8.94
C LEU A 155 -6.84 22.42 9.75
N LEU A 156 -7.61 21.97 10.75
CA LEU A 156 -7.26 20.81 11.58
C LEU A 156 -7.18 19.52 10.76
N VAL A 157 -8.13 19.28 9.84
CA VAL A 157 -8.10 18.10 8.97
C VAL A 157 -6.92 18.17 8.01
N THR A 158 -6.65 19.34 7.44
CA THR A 158 -5.56 19.51 6.46
C THR A 158 -4.20 19.38 7.11
N ASP A 159 -4.04 19.91 8.32
CA ASP A 159 -2.80 19.78 9.10
C ASP A 159 -2.58 18.34 9.56
N LEU A 160 -3.63 17.60 9.94
CA LEU A 160 -3.48 16.18 10.30
C LEU A 160 -3.18 15.28 9.09
N TRP A 161 -3.72 15.60 7.91
CA TRP A 161 -3.52 14.79 6.69
C TRP A 161 -2.25 15.12 5.92
N ILE A 162 -1.82 16.38 5.92
CA ILE A 162 -0.73 16.87 5.07
C ILE A 162 0.43 17.39 5.91
N GLY A 163 0.18 17.75 7.18
CA GLY A 163 1.19 18.14 8.15
C GLY A 163 2.03 16.94 8.57
N PHE A 164 2.86 16.47 7.65
CA PHE A 164 3.95 15.55 7.91
C PHE A 164 5.22 16.36 8.10
N HIS A 165 5.61 16.53 9.35
CA HIS A 165 6.77 17.32 9.75
C HIS A 165 8.11 16.61 9.52
N SER A 166 8.14 15.44 8.87
CA SER A 166 9.36 14.67 8.66
C SER A 166 9.36 13.92 7.32
N THR A 167 10.45 14.10 6.57
CA THR A 167 10.77 13.32 5.36
C THR A 167 10.76 11.82 5.62
N HIS A 168 11.11 11.40 6.84
CA HIS A 168 11.15 9.99 7.21
C HIS A 168 9.75 9.35 7.28
N GLY A 169 8.70 10.11 7.63
CA GLY A 169 7.34 9.58 7.62
C GLY A 169 6.88 9.20 6.21
N TRP A 170 7.24 10.03 5.23
CA TRP A 170 6.98 9.75 3.81
C TRP A 170 7.83 8.61 3.28
N GLU A 171 9.09 8.50 3.71
CA GLU A 171 9.97 7.39 3.36
C GLU A 171 9.40 6.04 3.82
N LEU A 172 8.94 5.95 5.06
CA LEU A 172 8.31 4.74 5.58
C LEU A 172 7.00 4.42 4.85
N MET A 173 6.15 5.42 4.59
CA MET A 173 4.88 5.20 3.92
C MET A 173 5.07 4.75 2.46
N ILE A 174 5.94 5.45 1.71
CA ILE A 174 6.24 5.11 0.31
C ILE A 174 6.99 3.77 0.25
N GLY A 175 7.95 3.53 1.14
CA GLY A 175 8.68 2.26 1.24
C GLY A 175 7.75 1.08 1.53
N SER A 176 6.77 1.25 2.42
CA SER A 176 5.74 0.23 2.70
C SER A 176 4.93 -0.10 1.45
N ILE A 177 4.44 0.90 0.73
CA ILE A 177 3.69 0.71 -0.52
C ILE A 177 4.58 0.00 -1.55
N TYR A 178 5.82 0.46 -1.71
CA TYR A 178 6.76 -0.09 -2.69
C TYR A 178 7.08 -1.56 -2.43
N ASN A 179 7.21 -1.94 -1.16
CA ASN A 179 7.41 -3.33 -0.72
C ASN A 179 6.15 -4.20 -0.93
N ASP A 180 4.96 -3.66 -0.67
CA ASP A 180 3.70 -4.37 -0.91
C ASP A 180 3.47 -4.69 -2.41
N PHE A 181 4.00 -3.86 -3.31
CA PHE A 181 4.01 -4.11 -4.75
C PHE A 181 5.12 -5.07 -5.21
N GLY A 182 6.03 -5.50 -4.32
CA GLY A 182 7.13 -6.41 -4.64
C GLY A 182 8.18 -5.82 -5.59
N LEU A 183 8.24 -4.48 -5.70
CA LEU A 183 9.19 -3.80 -6.58
C LEU A 183 10.58 -3.78 -5.93
N ALA A 184 11.62 -3.98 -6.74
CA ALA A 184 13.01 -3.96 -6.27
C ALA A 184 13.34 -2.58 -5.68
N HIS A 185 13.73 -2.55 -4.40
CA HIS A 185 14.00 -1.33 -3.64
C HIS A 185 15.02 -0.45 -4.37
N ASN A 186 14.57 0.68 -4.90
CA ASN A 186 15.43 1.65 -5.56
C ASN A 186 15.39 2.95 -4.75
N GLU A 187 16.42 3.15 -3.94
CA GLU A 187 16.54 4.30 -3.03
C GLU A 187 16.45 5.65 -3.76
N GLN A 188 16.92 5.74 -5.00
CA GLN A 188 16.81 6.98 -5.78
C GLN A 188 15.37 7.31 -6.16
N ILE A 189 14.57 6.30 -6.55
CA ILE A 189 13.16 6.50 -6.88
C ILE A 189 12.37 6.86 -5.62
N ILE A 190 12.62 6.14 -4.51
CA ILE A 190 11.96 6.40 -3.23
C ILE A 190 12.30 7.81 -2.74
N SER A 191 13.57 8.20 -2.72
CA SER A 191 14.01 9.54 -2.31
C SER A 191 13.43 10.65 -3.21
N GLY A 192 13.37 10.43 -4.52
CA GLY A 192 12.74 11.34 -5.47
C GLY A 192 11.24 11.53 -5.20
N LEU A 193 10.52 10.45 -4.89
CA LEU A 193 9.11 10.51 -4.54
C LEU A 193 8.89 11.18 -3.17
N VAL A 194 9.68 10.84 -2.16
CA VAL A 194 9.62 11.42 -0.81
C VAL A 194 9.85 12.93 -0.83
N SER A 195 10.72 13.42 -1.71
CA SER A 195 10.99 14.86 -1.83
C SER A 195 9.93 15.62 -2.63
N THR A 196 9.37 14.99 -3.67
CA THR A 196 8.49 15.68 -4.63
C THR A 196 7.01 15.55 -4.28
N PHE A 197 6.58 14.36 -3.88
CA PHE A 197 5.17 14.03 -3.67
C PHE A 197 4.50 14.86 -2.57
N PRO A 198 5.13 15.10 -1.39
CA PRO A 198 4.50 15.88 -0.33
C PRO A 198 4.25 17.33 -0.75
N VAL A 199 5.19 17.92 -1.49
CA VAL A 199 5.09 19.31 -1.97
C VAL A 199 3.97 19.47 -2.99
N ILE A 200 3.84 18.51 -3.91
CA ILE A 200 2.75 18.49 -4.89
C ILE A 200 1.41 18.32 -4.18
N LEU A 201 1.31 17.39 -3.23
CA LEU A 201 0.09 17.13 -2.47
C LEU A 201 -0.34 18.36 -1.67
N ASP A 202 0.59 19.01 -0.97
CA ASP A 202 0.34 20.27 -0.25
C ASP A 202 -0.22 21.36 -1.16
N THR A 203 0.39 21.53 -2.34
CA THR A 203 -0.05 22.55 -3.32
C THR A 203 -1.45 22.25 -3.86
N ILE A 204 -1.74 21.00 -4.22
CA ILE A 204 -3.06 20.58 -4.72
C ILE A 204 -4.13 20.81 -3.66
N VAL A 205 -3.84 20.45 -2.41
CA VAL A 205 -4.82 20.58 -1.33
C VAL A 205 -5.04 22.03 -0.95
N LYS A 206 -3.99 22.86 -0.83
CA LYS A 206 -4.13 24.31 -0.62
C LYS A 206 -4.99 24.96 -1.71
N TYR A 207 -4.75 24.61 -2.97
CA TYR A 207 -5.57 25.09 -4.09
C TYR A 207 -7.03 24.63 -3.97
N TRP A 208 -7.26 23.36 -3.62
CA TRP A 208 -8.60 22.82 -3.48
C TRP A 208 -9.36 23.47 -2.32
N ILE A 209 -8.71 23.67 -1.17
CA ILE A 209 -9.26 24.40 -0.01
C ILE A 209 -9.64 25.81 -0.44
N PHE A 210 -8.73 26.56 -1.07
CA PHE A 210 -9.01 27.92 -1.53
C PHE A 210 -10.24 27.96 -2.45
N ARG A 211 -10.32 27.04 -3.41
CA ARG A 211 -11.47 26.94 -4.33
C ARG A 211 -12.76 26.55 -3.60
N PHE A 212 -12.68 25.65 -2.61
CA PHE A 212 -13.81 25.21 -1.82
C PHE A 212 -14.35 26.33 -0.92
N LEU A 213 -13.47 27.00 -0.15
CA LEU A 213 -13.82 28.10 0.72
C LEU A 213 -14.48 29.25 -0.06
N ASN A 214 -13.91 29.63 -1.22
CA ASN A 214 -14.48 30.67 -2.09
C ASN A 214 -15.88 30.33 -2.62
N ARG A 215 -16.19 29.04 -2.81
CA ARG A 215 -17.54 28.62 -3.22
C ARG A 215 -18.56 28.71 -2.08
N VAL A 216 -18.12 28.57 -0.84
CA VAL A 216 -19.00 28.57 0.34
C VAL A 216 -19.26 29.99 0.82
N SER A 217 -18.20 30.78 1.08
CA SER A 217 -18.33 32.19 1.45
C SER A 217 -16.98 32.92 1.35
N PRO A 218 -16.92 34.14 0.80
CA PRO A 218 -15.71 34.97 0.81
C PRO A 218 -15.22 35.32 2.22
N SER A 219 -16.14 35.46 3.20
CA SER A 219 -15.77 35.75 4.60
C SER A 219 -14.96 34.61 5.25
N LEU A 220 -15.23 33.37 4.84
CA LEU A 220 -14.57 32.18 5.35
C LEU A 220 -13.10 32.11 4.91
N VAL A 221 -12.80 32.61 3.71
CA VAL A 221 -11.42 32.69 3.18
C VAL A 221 -10.58 33.66 4.00
N VAL A 222 -11.15 34.80 4.37
CA VAL A 222 -10.47 35.81 5.21
C VAL A 222 -10.17 35.23 6.60
N ILE A 223 -11.16 34.55 7.20
CA ILE A 223 -10.98 33.90 8.51
C ILE A 223 -9.91 32.80 8.42
N TYR A 224 -9.98 31.94 7.40
CA TYR A 224 -8.97 30.89 7.18
C TYR A 224 -7.56 31.47 7.03
N HIS A 225 -7.41 32.53 6.23
CA HIS A 225 -6.10 33.18 6.05
C HIS A 225 -5.60 33.81 7.35
N SER A 226 -6.47 34.43 8.15
CA SER A 226 -6.09 34.99 9.46
C SER A 226 -5.77 33.94 10.52
N MET A 227 -6.25 32.70 10.36
CA MET A 227 -5.96 31.58 11.27
C MET A 227 -4.72 30.78 10.84
N ASN A 228 -4.32 30.90 9.58
CA ASN A 228 -3.18 30.19 9.00
C ASN A 228 -1.90 31.04 8.97
N GLU A 229 -2.02 32.38 9.10
CA GLU A 229 -0.92 33.29 9.44
C GLU A 229 -0.57 33.22 10.92
#